data_AF-A0A941U163-F1
#
_entry.id   AF-A0A941U163-F1
#
_cell.length_a   1.000
_cell.length_b   1.000
_cell.length_c   1.000
_cell.angle_alpha   90.00
_cell.angle_beta   90.00
_cell.angle_gamma   90.00
#
_symmetry.space_group_name_H-M   'P 1'
#
loop_
_entity.id
_entity.type
_entity.pdbx_description
1 polymer ?
#
loop_
_entity_poly.entity_id
_entity_poly.type
_entity_poly.pdbx_seq_one_letter_code
_entity_poly.pdbx_strand_id
1 'polypeptide(L)'
;MKQSDAAQVLLLRAVETVPHPAWSADDGRWASRVARDEAGAGAPAGEFLLARARAAWQRLGPREPALARWLGWARPRAGGLGGAVAIAALALAAFAAGVAIDHVGSAQRIDLLAPPVWGVLLWNLAVYAVIAVHALLPGGRPRRLPRAWAALTLPRLARAGDAAAVPARFAAELAALRAPRAAFQGAAALHLAAAALALGLIAGLYLRGLVLDYRAGWQSTFFDAHQVHALLGAALAPASRASGIALPDLAAVQA
;
A
#
# COMPACT_ATOMS: atom_id res chain seq x y z
N MET A 1 5.35 16.75 16.85
CA MET A 1 4.13 17.30 16.21
C MET A 1 3.32 16.16 15.58
N LYS A 2 2.01 16.04 15.84
CA LYS A 2 1.16 14.98 15.26
C LYS A 2 0.82 15.30 13.80
N GLN A 3 0.41 14.31 12.99
CA GLN A 3 0.04 14.55 11.58
C GLN A 3 -1.14 15.51 11.41
N SER A 4 -2.10 15.49 12.33
CA SER A 4 -3.25 16.42 12.38
C SER A 4 -2.82 17.87 12.64
N ASP A 5 -1.71 18.05 13.34
CA ASP A 5 -1.14 19.35 13.65
C ASP A 5 -0.39 19.92 12.43
N ALA A 6 0.33 19.06 11.71
CA ALA A 6 1.01 19.42 10.48
C ALA A 6 0.06 19.94 9.40
N ALA A 7 -1.13 19.36 9.26
CA ALA A 7 -2.14 19.80 8.28
C ALA A 7 -2.60 21.24 8.53
N GLN A 8 -2.73 21.66 9.78
CA GLN A 8 -3.12 23.03 10.14
C GLN A 8 -2.05 24.05 9.77
N VAL A 9 -0.80 23.69 10.04
CA VAL A 9 0.38 24.52 9.72
C VAL A 9 0.54 24.65 8.20
N LEU A 10 0.38 23.56 7.44
CA LEU A 10 0.48 23.58 5.97
C LEU A 10 -0.65 24.38 5.31
N LEU A 11 -1.89 24.26 5.80
CA LEU A 11 -2.99 25.04 5.23
C LEU A 11 -2.85 26.54 5.53
N LEU A 12 -2.41 26.91 6.74
CA LEU A 12 -2.08 28.31 7.04
C LEU A 12 -0.97 28.82 6.12
N ARG A 13 0.11 28.05 5.93
CA ARG A 13 1.20 28.41 5.01
C ARG A 13 0.68 28.63 3.59
N ALA A 14 -0.24 27.80 3.11
CA ALA A 14 -0.85 27.97 1.79
C ALA A 14 -1.63 29.29 1.67
N VAL A 15 -2.41 29.65 2.69
CA VAL A 15 -3.13 30.94 2.79
C VAL A 15 -2.18 32.13 2.88
N GLU A 16 -1.03 31.97 3.52
CA GLU A 16 -0.02 33.04 3.62
C GLU A 16 0.77 33.24 2.33
N THR A 17 0.89 32.19 1.51
CA THR A 17 1.67 32.27 0.27
C THR A 17 0.83 32.68 -0.94
N VAL A 18 -0.47 32.40 -0.91
CA VAL A 18 -1.42 32.80 -1.96
C VAL A 18 -2.36 33.85 -1.36
N PRO A 19 -2.44 35.07 -1.93
CA PRO A 19 -3.32 36.11 -1.42
C PRO A 19 -4.75 35.60 -1.23
N HIS A 20 -5.31 35.81 -0.04
CA HIS A 20 -6.64 35.34 0.32
C HIS A 20 -7.42 36.48 1.00
N PRO A 21 -8.65 36.80 0.54
CA PRO A 21 -9.40 37.98 1.02
C PRO A 21 -9.68 37.96 2.53
N ALA A 22 -9.85 36.78 3.11
CA ALA A 22 -10.09 36.63 4.55
C ALA A 22 -8.83 36.69 5.44
N TRP A 23 -7.64 36.88 4.86
CA TRP A 23 -6.37 36.87 5.59
C TRP A 23 -5.56 38.16 5.35
N SER A 24 -5.17 38.81 6.44
CA SER A 24 -4.39 40.05 6.40
C SER A 24 -3.02 39.92 7.07
N ALA A 25 -2.10 40.85 6.77
CA ALA A 25 -0.82 40.93 7.46
C ALA A 25 -0.96 41.18 8.96
N ASP A 26 -2.02 41.88 9.39
CA ASP A 26 -2.33 42.10 10.81
C ASP A 26 -2.74 40.81 11.52
N ASP A 27 -3.48 39.94 10.86
CA ASP A 27 -3.82 38.63 11.40
C ASP A 27 -2.56 37.77 11.58
N GLY A 28 -1.63 37.81 10.62
CA GLY A 28 -0.34 37.14 10.73
C GLY A 28 0.55 37.68 11.86
N ARG A 29 0.58 39.00 12.06
CA ARG A 29 1.29 39.64 13.20
C ARG A 29 0.66 39.25 14.54
N TRP A 30 -0.66 39.29 14.64
CA TRP A 30 -1.37 38.91 15.86
C TRP A 30 -1.14 37.43 16.21
N ALA A 31 -1.28 36.52 15.24
CA ALA A 31 -1.04 35.09 15.46
C ALA A 31 0.40 34.81 15.91
N SER A 32 1.37 35.56 15.38
CA SER A 32 2.77 35.44 15.78
C SER A 32 3.04 35.95 17.20
N ARG A 33 2.33 36.98 17.67
CA ARG A 33 2.44 37.46 19.05
C ARG A 33 1.86 36.42 20.03
N VAL A 34 0.62 35.99 19.80
CA VAL A 34 -0.04 34.97 20.62
C VAL A 34 0.82 33.71 20.71
N ALA A 35 1.40 33.26 19.60
CA ALA A 35 2.27 32.09 19.60
C ALA A 35 3.56 32.26 20.41
N ARG A 36 4.14 33.47 20.46
CA ARG A 36 5.32 33.73 21.31
C ARG A 36 4.94 33.71 22.78
N ASP A 37 3.79 34.30 23.10
CA ASP A 37 3.28 34.35 24.47
C ASP A 37 2.91 32.95 24.98
N GLU A 38 2.32 32.10 24.13
CA GLU A 38 1.96 30.72 24.46
C GLU A 38 3.15 29.75 24.50
N ALA A 39 4.07 29.83 23.54
CA ALA A 39 5.17 28.87 23.43
C ALA A 39 6.31 29.19 24.43
N GLY A 40 6.49 30.46 24.79
CA GLY A 40 7.58 30.91 25.66
C GLY A 40 8.93 31.02 24.94
N ALA A 41 9.88 31.72 25.59
CA ALA A 41 11.22 31.91 25.05
C ALA A 41 12.01 30.58 25.05
N GLY A 42 12.45 30.14 23.87
CA GLY A 42 13.24 28.91 23.70
C GLY A 42 12.46 27.67 23.25
N ALA A 43 11.15 27.80 22.98
CA ALA A 43 10.36 26.68 22.48
C ALA A 43 10.88 26.14 21.12
N PRO A 44 10.78 24.83 20.88
CA PRO A 44 11.09 24.24 19.58
C PRO A 44 10.28 24.91 18.47
N ALA A 45 10.91 25.14 17.31
CA ALA A 45 10.26 25.81 16.18
C ALA A 45 8.93 25.15 15.75
N GLY A 46 8.80 23.82 15.87
CA GLY A 46 7.57 23.10 15.58
C GLY A 46 6.42 23.42 16.52
N GLU A 47 6.70 23.67 17.79
CA GLU A 47 5.69 24.03 18.80
C GLU A 47 5.22 25.47 18.59
N PHE A 48 6.15 26.39 18.32
CA PHE A 48 5.82 27.75 17.93
C PHE A 48 4.94 27.79 16.67
N LEU A 49 5.30 27.05 15.61
CA LEU A 49 4.53 26.99 14.37
C LEU A 49 3.12 26.44 14.60
N LEU A 50 2.96 25.45 15.48
CA LEU A 50 1.67 24.89 15.83
C LEU A 50 0.82 25.89 16.64
N ALA A 51 1.40 26.56 17.63
CA ALA A 51 0.73 27.60 18.40
C ALA A 51 0.27 28.75 17.50
N ARG A 52 1.13 29.21 16.59
CA ARG A 52 0.80 30.22 15.57
C ARG A 52 -0.31 29.78 14.65
N ALA A 53 -0.28 28.53 14.19
CA ALA A 53 -1.35 27.98 13.37
C ALA A 53 -2.68 27.96 14.13
N ARG A 54 -2.69 27.51 15.39
CA ARG A 54 -3.90 27.50 16.22
C ARG A 54 -4.46 28.90 16.43
N ALA A 55 -3.61 29.87 16.78
CA ALA A 55 -4.00 31.27 16.92
C ALA A 55 -4.63 31.78 15.62
N ALA A 56 -3.94 31.64 14.48
CA ALA A 56 -4.45 32.08 13.17
C ALA A 56 -5.84 31.50 12.84
N TRP A 57 -6.07 30.21 13.13
CA TRP A 57 -7.36 29.55 12.89
C TRP A 57 -8.52 30.08 13.74
N GLN A 58 -8.26 30.73 14.89
CA GLN A 58 -9.31 31.39 15.69
C GLN A 58 -9.95 32.56 14.94
N ARG A 59 -9.19 33.25 14.06
CA ARG A 59 -9.71 34.35 13.23
C ARG A 59 -10.12 33.89 11.83
N LEU A 60 -9.33 33.01 11.23
CA LEU A 60 -9.56 32.53 9.86
C LEU A 60 -10.76 31.58 9.78
N GLY A 61 -10.95 30.71 10.78
CA GLY A 61 -12.03 29.72 10.79
C GLY A 61 -13.44 30.33 10.70
N PRO A 62 -13.79 31.33 11.53
CA PRO A 62 -15.08 32.00 11.45
C PRO A 62 -15.29 32.79 10.15
N ARG A 63 -14.23 33.34 9.56
CA ARG A 63 -14.28 34.13 8.31
C ARG A 63 -14.41 33.25 7.07
N GLU A 64 -13.83 32.04 7.09
CA GLU A 64 -13.77 31.13 5.94
C GLU A 64 -14.13 29.68 6.32
N PRO A 65 -15.43 29.37 6.42
CA PRO A 65 -15.89 28.03 6.76
C PRO A 65 -15.51 26.99 5.69
N ALA A 66 -15.29 27.42 4.44
CA ALA A 66 -14.83 26.53 3.37
C ALA A 66 -13.44 25.94 3.70
N LEU A 67 -12.48 26.77 4.11
CA LEU A 67 -11.14 26.32 4.48
C LEU A 67 -11.15 25.45 5.74
N ALA A 68 -12.03 25.74 6.70
CA ALA A 68 -12.22 24.90 7.88
C ALA A 68 -12.72 23.48 7.53
N ARG A 69 -13.63 23.36 6.54
CA ARG A 69 -14.07 22.04 6.03
C ARG A 69 -12.93 21.26 5.38
N TRP A 70 -12.11 21.93 4.57
CA TRP A 70 -10.91 21.34 3.96
C TRP A 70 -9.94 20.80 5.01
N LEU A 71 -9.70 21.56 6.08
CA LEU A 71 -8.88 21.12 7.19
C LEU A 71 -9.48 19.89 7.88
N GLY A 72 -10.80 19.84 8.05
CA GLY A 72 -11.53 18.70 8.58
C GLY A 72 -11.34 17.43 7.75
N TRP A 73 -11.39 17.54 6.41
CA TRP A 73 -11.11 16.42 5.50
C TRP A 73 -9.65 16.00 5.50
N ALA A 74 -8.74 16.96 5.67
CA ALA A 74 -7.32 16.69 5.72
C ALA A 74 -6.89 15.99 7.02
N ARG A 75 -7.57 16.21 8.14
CA ARG A 75 -7.24 15.52 9.39
C ARG A 75 -7.48 14.02 9.25
N PRO A 76 -6.51 13.16 9.59
CA PRO A 76 -6.76 11.72 9.66
C PRO A 76 -7.92 11.47 10.61
N ARG A 77 -8.96 10.76 10.16
CA ARG A 77 -10.02 10.30 11.07
C ARG A 77 -9.37 9.34 12.07
N ALA A 78 -9.22 9.76 13.32
CA ALA A 78 -8.73 8.90 14.39
C ALA A 78 -9.67 7.69 14.49
N GLY A 79 -9.10 6.48 14.37
CA GLY A 79 -9.90 5.24 14.35
C GLY A 79 -10.56 4.90 13.00
N GLY A 80 -10.17 5.55 11.90
CA GLY A 80 -10.70 5.25 10.57
C GLY A 80 -10.33 3.84 10.09
N LEU A 81 -11.16 2.85 10.45
CA LEU A 81 -11.11 1.48 9.98
C LEU A 81 -11.02 1.40 8.45
N GLY A 82 -11.49 2.42 7.72
CA GLY A 82 -11.52 2.44 6.25
C GLY A 82 -10.21 2.07 5.55
N GLY A 83 -9.05 2.50 6.07
CA GLY A 83 -7.76 2.12 5.48
C GLY A 83 -7.44 0.62 5.68
N ALA A 84 -7.66 0.12 6.90
CA ALA A 84 -7.47 -1.29 7.22
C ALA A 84 -8.50 -2.19 6.51
N VAL A 85 -9.76 -1.75 6.45
CA VAL A 85 -10.87 -2.41 5.75
C VAL A 85 -10.59 -2.46 4.25
N ALA A 86 -10.08 -1.39 3.64
CA ALA A 86 -9.71 -1.41 2.22
C ALA A 86 -8.58 -2.42 1.94
N ILE A 87 -7.55 -2.46 2.81
CA ILE A 87 -6.46 -3.44 2.70
C ILE A 87 -6.99 -4.87 2.90
N ALA A 88 -7.85 -5.10 3.89
CA ALA A 88 -8.46 -6.40 4.16
C ALA A 88 -9.38 -6.84 3.01
N ALA A 89 -10.19 -5.93 2.46
CA ALA A 89 -11.04 -6.18 1.31
C ALA A 89 -10.22 -6.52 0.07
N LEU A 90 -9.10 -5.81 -0.18
CA LEU A 90 -8.17 -6.14 -1.25
C LEU A 90 -7.56 -7.54 -1.05
N ALA A 91 -7.11 -7.86 0.16
CA ALA A 91 -6.56 -9.18 0.47
C ALA A 91 -7.61 -10.29 0.31
N LEU A 92 -8.85 -10.07 0.76
CA LEU A 92 -9.96 -11.01 0.60
C LEU A 92 -10.31 -11.20 -0.89
N ALA A 93 -10.37 -10.12 -1.66
CA ALA A 93 -10.61 -10.18 -3.10
C ALA A 93 -9.48 -10.94 -3.82
N ALA A 94 -8.23 -10.70 -3.44
CA ALA A 94 -7.08 -11.43 -3.97
C ALA A 94 -7.12 -12.93 -3.61
N PHE A 95 -7.47 -13.27 -2.36
CA PHE A 95 -7.67 -14.66 -1.94
C PHE A 95 -8.78 -15.35 -2.75
N ALA A 96 -9.95 -14.70 -2.87
CA ALA A 96 -11.06 -15.23 -3.66
C ALA A 96 -10.68 -15.42 -5.13
N ALA A 97 -9.96 -14.45 -5.72
CA ALA A 97 -9.40 -14.58 -7.07
C ALA A 97 -8.42 -15.77 -7.18
N GLY A 98 -7.61 -16.01 -6.15
CA GLY A 98 -6.70 -17.15 -6.09
C GLY A 98 -7.44 -18.49 -6.08
N VAL A 99 -8.50 -18.62 -5.27
CA VAL A 99 -9.37 -19.81 -5.29
C VAL A 99 -9.99 -20.00 -6.68
N ALA A 100 -10.35 -18.89 -7.34
CA ALA A 100 -11.09 -18.89 -8.59
C ALA A 100 -10.25 -19.05 -9.87
N ILE A 101 -8.95 -18.77 -9.84
CA ILE A 101 -8.08 -18.70 -11.04
C ILE A 101 -8.10 -19.98 -11.88
N ASP A 102 -8.26 -21.13 -11.21
CA ASP A 102 -8.21 -22.44 -11.85
C ASP A 102 -9.62 -22.94 -12.25
N HIS A 103 -10.68 -22.11 -12.17
CA HIS A 103 -12.01 -22.49 -12.69
C HIS A 103 -12.12 -22.48 -14.22
N VAL A 104 -11.05 -22.09 -14.93
CA VAL A 104 -11.03 -21.99 -16.40
C VAL A 104 -10.50 -23.30 -17.00
N GLY A 105 -11.24 -24.39 -16.81
CA GLY A 105 -10.92 -25.69 -17.39
C GLY A 105 -12.04 -26.69 -17.16
N SER A 106 -12.56 -27.30 -18.24
CA SER A 106 -13.68 -28.26 -18.19
C SER A 106 -13.26 -29.69 -17.81
N ALA A 107 -12.00 -29.92 -17.48
CA ALA A 107 -11.49 -31.24 -17.10
C ALA A 107 -11.36 -31.35 -15.58
N GLN A 108 -11.81 -32.46 -14.99
CA GLN A 108 -11.59 -32.83 -13.57
C GLN A 108 -10.12 -33.17 -13.25
N ARG A 109 -9.17 -32.47 -13.86
CA ARG A 109 -7.72 -32.66 -13.66
C ARG A 109 -7.09 -31.34 -13.28
N ILE A 110 -6.30 -31.36 -12.22
CA ILE A 110 -5.41 -30.25 -11.87
C ILE A 110 -4.15 -30.44 -12.71
N ASP A 111 -3.91 -29.55 -13.67
CA ASP A 111 -2.65 -29.57 -14.43
C ASP A 111 -1.52 -29.05 -13.53
N LEU A 112 -0.67 -29.98 -13.11
CA LEU A 112 0.51 -29.71 -12.29
C LEU A 112 1.50 -28.78 -12.98
N LEU A 113 1.47 -28.67 -14.31
CA LEU A 113 2.33 -27.77 -15.07
C LEU A 113 1.67 -26.43 -15.39
N ALA A 114 0.45 -26.18 -14.92
CA ALA A 114 -0.31 -24.96 -15.21
C ALA A 114 0.59 -23.72 -15.05
N PRO A 115 1.02 -23.10 -16.18
CA PRO A 115 2.00 -22.03 -16.14
C PRO A 115 1.60 -20.83 -15.25
N PRO A 116 0.29 -20.46 -15.16
CA PRO A 116 -0.13 -19.37 -14.28
C PRO A 116 0.15 -19.61 -12.79
N VAL A 117 -0.03 -20.84 -12.29
CA VAL A 117 0.12 -21.16 -10.87
C VAL A 117 1.58 -21.05 -10.45
N TRP A 118 2.48 -21.67 -11.22
CA TRP A 118 3.92 -21.60 -10.97
C TRP A 118 4.49 -20.20 -11.17
N GLY A 119 4.02 -19.47 -12.20
CA GLY A 119 4.42 -18.08 -12.43
C GLY A 119 4.12 -17.19 -11.22
N VAL A 120 2.90 -17.25 -10.70
CA VAL A 120 2.50 -16.48 -9.51
C VAL A 120 3.25 -16.93 -8.25
N LEU A 121 3.44 -18.23 -8.05
CA LEU A 121 4.11 -18.77 -6.88
C LEU A 121 5.60 -18.43 -6.85
N LEU A 122 6.32 -18.68 -7.95
CA LEU A 122 7.75 -18.39 -8.08
C LEU A 122 8.02 -16.89 -7.97
N TRP A 123 7.18 -16.06 -8.60
CA TRP A 123 7.29 -14.61 -8.47
C TRP A 123 7.10 -14.14 -7.03
N ASN A 124 6.07 -14.65 -6.33
CA ASN A 124 5.87 -14.34 -4.91
C ASN A 124 7.08 -14.75 -4.07
N LEU A 125 7.57 -15.98 -4.24
CA LEU A 125 8.71 -16.48 -3.48
C LEU A 125 9.98 -15.65 -3.74
N ALA A 126 10.25 -15.28 -4.99
CA ALA A 126 11.38 -14.43 -5.35
C ALA A 126 11.29 -13.05 -4.67
N VAL A 127 10.11 -12.41 -4.69
CA VAL A 127 9.88 -11.12 -4.05
C VAL A 127 10.11 -11.21 -2.53
N TYR A 128 9.57 -12.23 -1.87
CA TYR A 128 9.78 -12.41 -0.42
C TYR A 128 11.22 -12.75 -0.07
N ALA A 129 11.91 -13.55 -0.88
CA ALA A 129 13.33 -13.82 -0.70
C ALA A 129 14.17 -12.53 -0.80
N VAL A 130 13.89 -11.69 -1.80
CA VAL A 130 14.55 -10.38 -1.94
C VAL A 130 14.28 -9.51 -0.69
N ILE A 131 13.04 -9.46 -0.19
CA ILE A 131 12.71 -8.70 1.03
C ILE A 131 13.46 -9.23 2.25
N ALA A 132 13.50 -10.56 2.43
CA ALA A 132 14.20 -11.19 3.55
C ALA A 132 15.71 -10.90 3.50
N VAL A 133 16.33 -11.02 2.33
CA VAL A 133 17.76 -10.69 2.16
C VAL A 133 18.02 -9.21 2.48
N HIS A 134 17.17 -8.29 2.00
CA HIS A 134 17.33 -6.87 2.33
C HIS A 134 17.10 -6.56 3.82
N ALA A 135 16.22 -7.30 4.50
CA ALA A 135 15.98 -7.15 5.93
C ALA A 135 17.15 -7.67 6.79
N LEU A 136 17.87 -8.69 6.31
CA LEU A 136 18.99 -9.31 7.01
C LEU A 136 20.35 -8.62 6.74
N LEU A 137 20.46 -7.83 5.67
CA LEU A 137 21.69 -7.10 5.35
C LEU A 137 21.76 -5.73 6.07
N PRO A 138 22.76 -5.49 6.94
CA PRO A 138 22.93 -4.20 7.59
C PRO A 138 23.34 -3.13 6.57
N GLY A 139 22.63 -2.00 6.54
CA GLY A 139 22.93 -0.86 5.66
C GLY A 139 22.02 -0.70 4.45
N GLY A 140 21.03 -1.59 4.26
CA GLY A 140 20.00 -1.46 3.23
C GLY A 140 19.03 -0.32 3.50
N ARG A 141 19.45 0.94 3.29
CA ARG A 141 18.49 2.04 3.17
C ARG A 141 17.53 1.67 2.05
N PRO A 142 16.20 1.59 2.27
CA PRO A 142 15.27 1.26 1.22
C PRO A 142 15.48 2.26 0.09
N ARG A 143 15.95 1.77 -1.07
CA ARG A 143 16.11 2.61 -2.26
C ARG A 143 14.74 3.23 -2.49
N ARG A 144 14.72 4.57 -2.53
CA ARG A 144 13.51 5.35 -2.78
C ARG A 144 12.78 4.67 -3.94
N LEU A 145 11.57 4.14 -3.69
CA LEU A 145 10.68 3.68 -4.76
C LEU A 145 10.69 4.77 -5.85
N PRO A 146 10.81 4.40 -7.14
CA PRO A 146 10.92 5.39 -8.20
C PRO A 146 9.76 6.37 -8.04
N ARG A 147 10.10 7.66 -7.92
CA ARG A 147 9.17 8.79 -7.73
C ARG A 147 8.00 8.78 -8.73
N ALA A 148 8.11 8.00 -9.82
CA ALA A 148 7.06 7.71 -10.79
C ALA A 148 5.73 7.24 -10.17
N TRP A 149 5.73 6.40 -9.12
CA TRP A 149 4.47 5.94 -8.50
C TRP A 149 3.86 6.99 -7.56
N ALA A 150 4.70 7.82 -6.92
CA ALA A 150 4.24 8.98 -6.15
C ALA A 150 3.67 10.08 -7.06
N ALA A 151 4.19 10.20 -8.29
CA ALA A 151 3.68 11.12 -9.31
C ALA A 151 2.31 10.71 -9.88
N LEU A 152 1.95 9.41 -9.83
CA LEU A 152 0.64 8.89 -10.22
C LEU A 152 -0.44 9.08 -9.14
N THR A 153 -0.04 9.33 -7.89
CA THR A 153 -0.96 9.56 -6.74
C THR A 153 -1.05 11.02 -6.33
N LEU A 154 -0.17 11.88 -6.85
CA LEU A 154 -0.32 13.33 -6.77
C LEU A 154 -1.43 13.75 -7.73
N PRO A 155 -2.54 14.33 -7.25
CA PRO A 155 -3.48 14.99 -8.13
C PRO A 155 -2.69 16.06 -8.90
N ARG A 156 -2.71 16.03 -10.23
CA ARG A 156 -2.29 17.17 -11.06
C ARG A 156 -3.33 18.28 -10.90
N LEU A 157 -3.45 18.84 -9.70
CA LEU A 157 -4.25 20.02 -9.40
C LEU A 157 -3.36 21.25 -9.62
N ALA A 158 -2.94 21.44 -10.87
CA ALA A 158 -2.30 22.66 -11.32
C ALA A 158 -2.95 23.04 -12.64
N ARG A 159 -4.20 23.49 -12.54
CA ARG A 159 -4.94 24.36 -13.47
C ARG A 159 -6.37 24.49 -12.96
N ALA A 160 -6.53 25.16 -11.83
CA ALA A 160 -7.79 25.75 -11.42
C ALA A 160 -7.45 27.18 -11.01
N GLY A 161 -8.24 28.15 -11.49
CA GLY A 161 -7.96 29.59 -11.37
C GLY A 161 -7.83 30.08 -9.92
N ASP A 162 -7.68 31.41 -9.76
CA ASP A 162 -7.25 32.07 -8.51
C ASP A 162 -7.99 31.60 -7.24
N ALA A 163 -9.29 31.25 -7.32
CA ALA A 163 -10.08 30.77 -6.20
C ALA A 163 -9.68 29.37 -5.67
N ALA A 164 -9.06 28.52 -6.49
CA ALA A 164 -8.67 27.17 -6.12
C ALA A 164 -7.17 27.03 -5.75
N ALA A 165 -6.41 28.13 -5.81
CA ALA A 165 -4.96 28.12 -5.62
C ALA A 165 -4.54 27.70 -4.19
N VAL A 166 -5.24 28.17 -3.16
CA VAL A 166 -4.97 27.77 -1.76
C VAL A 166 -5.25 26.28 -1.53
N PRO A 167 -6.44 25.73 -1.84
CA PRO A 167 -6.71 24.29 -1.70
C PRO A 167 -5.76 23.41 -2.52
N ALA A 168 -5.43 23.81 -3.76
CA ALA A 168 -4.52 23.05 -4.62
C ALA A 168 -3.11 22.97 -4.04
N ARG A 169 -2.55 24.09 -3.58
CA ARG A 169 -1.24 24.12 -2.94
C ARG A 169 -1.22 23.32 -1.65
N PHE A 170 -2.25 23.49 -0.81
CA PHE A 170 -2.38 22.72 0.41
C PHE A 170 -2.44 21.21 0.13
N ALA A 171 -3.23 20.79 -0.85
CA ALA A 171 -3.33 19.38 -1.24
C ALA A 171 -1.98 18.82 -1.71
N ALA A 172 -1.21 19.59 -2.51
CA ALA A 172 0.10 19.18 -2.98
C ALA A 172 1.13 19.05 -1.84
N GLU A 173 1.20 20.03 -0.93
CA GLU A 173 2.10 20.00 0.23
C GLU A 173 1.74 18.86 1.20
N LEU A 174 0.44 18.65 1.44
CA LEU A 174 -0.05 17.56 2.28
C LEU A 174 0.21 16.19 1.65
N ALA A 175 0.03 16.05 0.33
CA ALA A 175 0.35 14.83 -0.39
C ALA A 175 1.86 14.53 -0.34
N ALA A 176 2.72 15.53 -0.54
CA ALA A 176 4.15 15.37 -0.42
C ALA A 176 4.58 14.93 1.00
N LEU A 177 3.98 15.50 2.04
CA LEU A 177 4.20 15.08 3.43
C LEU A 177 3.77 13.62 3.68
N ARG A 178 2.68 13.18 3.03
CA ARG A 178 2.10 11.84 3.23
C ARG A 178 2.68 10.76 2.30
N ALA A 179 3.31 11.15 1.20
CA ALA A 179 3.76 10.23 0.16
C ALA A 179 4.64 9.08 0.67
N PRO A 180 5.63 9.28 1.57
CA PRO A 180 6.45 8.17 2.07
C PRO A 180 5.64 7.12 2.84
N ARG A 181 4.70 7.57 3.67
CA ARG A 181 3.82 6.68 4.44
C ARG A 181 2.84 5.96 3.52
N ALA A 182 2.23 6.69 2.59
CA ALA A 182 1.30 6.11 1.62
C ALA A 182 2.00 5.05 0.75
N ALA A 183 3.24 5.30 0.32
CA ALA A 183 4.03 4.33 -0.43
C ALA A 183 4.32 3.07 0.38
N PHE A 184 4.71 3.21 1.65
CA PHE A 184 4.92 2.06 2.54
C PHE A 184 3.63 1.25 2.74
N GLN A 185 2.51 1.92 3.01
CA GLN A 185 1.22 1.27 3.20
C GLN A 185 0.73 0.58 1.91
N GLY A 186 0.92 1.22 0.75
CA GLY A 186 0.60 0.63 -0.55
C GLY A 186 1.43 -0.61 -0.85
N ALA A 187 2.75 -0.56 -0.59
CA ALA A 187 3.62 -1.71 -0.75
C ALA A 187 3.20 -2.86 0.17
N ALA A 188 2.96 -2.58 1.46
CA ALA A 188 2.50 -3.58 2.41
C ALA A 188 1.15 -4.21 2.00
N ALA A 189 0.21 -3.39 1.49
CA ALA A 189 -1.07 -3.87 0.99
C ALA A 189 -0.92 -4.78 -0.24
N LEU A 190 -0.05 -4.43 -1.18
CA LEU A 190 0.24 -5.27 -2.35
C LEU A 190 0.91 -6.59 -1.96
N HIS A 191 1.84 -6.58 -1.01
CA HIS A 191 2.42 -7.82 -0.49
C HIS A 191 1.35 -8.69 0.20
N LEU A 192 0.53 -8.11 1.07
CA LEU A 192 -0.56 -8.85 1.70
C LEU A 192 -1.52 -9.45 0.67
N ALA A 193 -1.89 -8.68 -0.36
CA ALA A 193 -2.75 -9.16 -1.44
C ALA A 193 -2.09 -10.30 -2.23
N ALA A 194 -0.78 -10.20 -2.51
CA ALA A 194 -0.05 -11.25 -3.22
C ALA A 194 0.09 -12.53 -2.39
N ALA A 195 0.34 -12.41 -1.07
CA ALA A 195 0.30 -13.54 -0.14
C ALA A 195 -1.10 -14.18 -0.08
N ALA A 196 -2.15 -13.36 0.02
CA ALA A 196 -3.53 -13.83 0.07
C ALA A 196 -3.93 -14.54 -1.24
N LEU A 197 -3.50 -14.02 -2.40
CA LEU A 197 -3.66 -14.68 -3.70
C LEU A 197 -3.00 -16.06 -3.72
N ALA A 198 -1.76 -16.17 -3.26
CA ALA A 198 -1.03 -17.44 -3.19
C ALA A 198 -1.70 -18.44 -2.24
N LEU A 199 -2.16 -17.98 -1.07
CA LEU A 199 -2.93 -18.81 -0.14
C LEU A 199 -4.27 -19.24 -0.73
N GLY A 200 -4.93 -18.38 -1.50
CA GLY A 200 -6.16 -18.70 -2.23
C GLY A 200 -5.94 -19.79 -3.27
N LEU A 201 -4.85 -19.71 -4.04
CA LEU A 201 -4.45 -20.76 -4.98
C LEU A 201 -4.23 -22.10 -4.27
N ILE A 202 -3.46 -22.11 -3.17
CA ILE A 202 -3.20 -23.31 -2.38
C ILE A 202 -4.52 -23.90 -1.84
N ALA A 203 -5.37 -23.07 -1.23
CA ALA A 203 -6.67 -23.49 -0.71
C ALA A 203 -7.57 -24.06 -1.82
N GLY A 204 -7.58 -23.44 -2.99
CA GLY A 204 -8.31 -23.91 -4.17
C GLY A 204 -7.83 -25.28 -4.65
N LEU A 205 -6.52 -25.53 -4.67
CA LEU A 205 -5.94 -26.83 -5.02
C LEU A 205 -6.32 -27.91 -4.01
N TYR A 206 -6.22 -27.63 -2.71
CA TYR A 206 -6.61 -28.58 -1.65
C TYR A 206 -8.10 -28.90 -1.67
N LEU A 207 -8.96 -27.91 -1.87
CA LEU A 207 -10.41 -28.12 -2.00
C LEU A 207 -10.71 -29.09 -3.14
N ARG A 208 -10.08 -28.90 -4.30
CA ARG A 208 -10.32 -29.75 -5.46
C ARG A 208 -9.78 -31.17 -5.29
N GLY A 209 -8.56 -31.30 -4.78
CA GLY A 209 -7.90 -32.59 -4.62
C GLY A 209 -8.51 -33.44 -3.49
N LEU A 210 -8.90 -32.83 -2.36
CA LEU A 210 -9.41 -33.56 -1.20
C LEU A 210 -10.94 -33.69 -1.18
N VAL A 211 -11.67 -32.72 -1.72
CA VAL A 211 -13.14 -32.66 -1.60
C VAL A 211 -13.85 -32.95 -2.92
N LEU A 212 -13.29 -32.50 -4.06
CA LEU A 212 -13.94 -32.62 -5.37
C LEU A 212 -13.39 -33.74 -6.26
N ASP A 213 -12.48 -34.58 -5.72
CA ASP A 213 -11.85 -35.72 -6.40
C ASP A 213 -11.15 -35.34 -7.73
N TYR A 214 -10.61 -34.12 -7.81
CA TYR A 214 -9.76 -33.75 -8.94
C TYR A 214 -8.42 -34.48 -8.82
N ARG A 215 -8.06 -35.22 -9.87
CA ARG A 215 -6.76 -35.89 -9.92
C ARG A 215 -5.69 -34.92 -10.41
N ALA A 216 -4.58 -34.89 -9.68
CA ALA A 216 -3.37 -34.23 -10.15
C ALA A 216 -2.82 -34.98 -11.36
N GLY A 217 -2.58 -34.28 -12.46
CA GLY A 217 -2.00 -34.84 -13.68
C GLY A 217 -1.18 -33.79 -14.40
N TRP A 218 -0.53 -34.16 -15.49
CA TRP A 218 0.23 -33.21 -16.31
C TRP A 218 0.01 -33.51 -17.78
N GLN A 219 0.05 -32.46 -18.60
CA GLN A 219 0.05 -32.59 -20.05
C GLN A 219 1.03 -31.58 -20.62
N SER A 220 1.95 -32.04 -21.48
CA SER A 220 2.87 -31.15 -22.17
C SER A 220 3.11 -31.64 -23.58
N THR A 221 3.13 -30.71 -24.53
CA THR A 221 3.65 -30.95 -25.88
C THR A 221 5.16 -30.74 -25.97
N PHE A 222 5.78 -30.17 -24.93
CA PHE A 222 7.19 -29.79 -24.91
C PHE A 222 8.06 -30.70 -24.04
N PHE A 223 7.49 -31.25 -22.96
CA PHE A 223 8.21 -32.06 -21.99
C PHE A 223 7.73 -33.51 -21.99
N ASP A 224 8.68 -34.43 -21.83
CA ASP A 224 8.39 -35.84 -21.56
C ASP A 224 8.27 -36.13 -20.05
N ALA A 225 7.85 -37.35 -19.70
CA ALA A 225 7.63 -37.75 -18.31
C ALA A 225 8.90 -37.69 -17.44
N HIS A 226 10.07 -37.99 -18.02
CA HIS A 226 11.35 -37.90 -17.30
C HIS A 226 11.67 -36.45 -16.95
N GLN A 227 11.50 -35.54 -17.90
CA GLN A 227 11.72 -34.12 -17.72
C GLN A 227 10.75 -33.54 -16.67
N VAL A 228 9.48 -33.93 -16.72
CA VAL A 228 8.48 -33.50 -15.74
C VAL A 228 8.78 -34.04 -14.34
N HIS A 229 9.10 -35.34 -14.22
CA HIS A 229 9.49 -35.93 -12.94
C HIS A 229 10.73 -35.25 -12.35
N ALA A 230 11.74 -34.94 -13.17
CA ALA A 230 12.94 -34.21 -12.72
C ALA A 230 12.61 -32.77 -12.26
N LEU A 231 11.77 -32.05 -13.03
CA LEU A 231 11.30 -30.70 -12.69
C LEU A 231 10.52 -30.67 -11.38
N LEU A 232 9.53 -31.55 -11.23
CA LEU A 232 8.74 -31.68 -10.00
C LEU A 232 9.61 -32.12 -8.83
N GLY A 233 10.53 -33.05 -9.06
CA GLY A 233 11.54 -33.50 -8.10
C GLY A 233 12.36 -32.35 -7.54
N ALA A 234 12.88 -31.48 -8.40
CA ALA A 234 13.65 -30.32 -7.99
C ALA A 234 12.78 -29.25 -7.30
N ALA A 235 11.61 -28.93 -7.88
CA ALA A 235 10.74 -27.86 -7.39
C ALA A 235 10.10 -28.21 -6.02
N LEU A 236 9.69 -29.46 -5.83
CA LEU A 236 8.99 -29.92 -4.64
C LEU A 236 9.92 -30.60 -3.62
N ALA A 237 11.20 -30.79 -3.93
CA ALA A 237 12.19 -31.37 -3.01
C ALA A 237 12.22 -30.72 -1.61
N PRO A 238 12.15 -29.39 -1.45
CA PRO A 238 12.08 -28.76 -0.13
C PRO A 238 10.81 -29.16 0.63
N ALA A 239 9.66 -29.18 -0.06
CA ALA A 239 8.39 -29.54 0.54
C ALA A 239 8.32 -31.03 0.93
N SER A 240 8.82 -31.91 0.07
CA SER A 240 8.90 -33.36 0.33
C SER A 240 9.79 -33.66 1.55
N ARG A 241 10.96 -32.99 1.64
CA ARG A 241 11.84 -33.11 2.82
C ARG A 241 11.19 -32.58 4.10
N ALA A 242 10.46 -31.47 4.01
CA ALA A 242 9.82 -30.85 5.17
C ALA A 242 8.60 -31.63 5.66
N SER A 243 7.82 -32.24 4.76
CA SER A 243 6.60 -32.99 5.09
C SER A 243 6.86 -34.48 5.34
N GLY A 244 7.98 -35.01 4.86
CA GLY A 244 8.25 -36.46 4.83
C GLY A 244 7.45 -37.21 3.77
N ILE A 245 6.68 -36.52 2.92
CA ILE A 245 5.87 -37.13 1.86
C ILE A 245 6.73 -37.28 0.60
N ALA A 246 6.94 -38.52 0.16
CA ALA A 246 7.66 -38.81 -1.07
C ALA A 246 6.86 -38.38 -2.31
N LEU A 247 7.58 -37.93 -3.34
CA LEU A 247 6.98 -37.66 -4.64
C LEU A 247 6.64 -38.98 -5.36
N PRO A 248 5.64 -38.99 -6.25
CA PRO A 248 5.35 -40.13 -7.10
C PRO A 248 6.59 -40.53 -7.91
N ASP A 249 6.79 -41.83 -8.07
CA ASP A 249 7.87 -42.34 -8.92
C ASP A 249 7.59 -42.06 -10.40
N LEU A 250 8.60 -42.28 -11.26
CA LEU A 250 8.48 -42.02 -12.68
C LEU A 250 7.33 -42.82 -13.34
N ALA A 251 7.10 -44.05 -12.87
CA ALA A 251 6.02 -44.90 -13.39
C ALA A 251 4.64 -44.28 -13.08
N ALA A 252 4.45 -43.74 -11.87
CA ALA A 252 3.24 -43.02 -11.50
C ALA A 252 3.07 -41.69 -12.26
N VAL A 253 4.15 -41.04 -12.70
CA VAL A 253 4.10 -39.84 -13.55
C VAL A 253 3.79 -40.20 -15.01
N GLN A 254 4.17 -41.39 -15.48
CA GLN A 254 3.90 -41.85 -16.86
C GLN A 254 2.47 -42.36 -17.07
N ALA A 255 1.78 -42.78 -16.01
CA ALA A 255 0.43 -43.33 -16.02
C ALA A 255 -0.67 -42.27 -16.22
#